data_AF-A0A971CLE8-F1
#
_entry.id   AF-A0A971CLE8-F1
#
_cell.length_a   1.000
_cell.length_b   1.000
_cell.length_c   1.000
_cell.angle_alpha   90.00
_cell.angle_beta   90.00
_cell.angle_gamma   90.00
#
_symmetry.space_group_name_H-M   'P 1'
#
loop_
_entity.id
_entity.type
_entity.pdbx_description
1 polymer ?
#
loop_
_entity_poly.entity_id
_entity_poly.type
_entity_poly.pdbx_seq_one_letter_code
_entity_poly.pdbx_strand_id
1 'polypeptide(L)'
;MARRPRAEEERSMDSLMDALTNVVGILLLILIVSSLGISAAVKKVVENLPQVTQEELEAMRVSRDSTLKNLQELEQTHTNTLKSLPTEEDAAKLIAELEEFEIDNEELADKTSDIAEWQAKVDQELAAKTENDAKVEVADARNRELAALLATTPEAEILQAKEVLLPNPRRADKESRALYLVCKFGKLYYIGDPYEHCLSIRDVIEENFSDLAFTGKAIGSYTYPIKGTRKSDSGAYLSKTERYRLTRRDRDKLAAWDALKPVWTNSEGVAGSEISVVQRIFGSQEEAELTVSRFRYDLKKITAYFGDGKYGPRDFKYHISKSGSDRIKVGLEMKAEGGWTPEEFLAPNSPFEQFCKQAATSRRSLFYFYVAPDSFETYLQARAKSEQFRVPAGWSVWEGDKLEPRATPAIEVVRYDLGRLPEEEYMKIASSVGPYLVEERNKEHNELEARVAAAVPDELTDAAAKEEFITKLTAERRAWGASRFQPYTLAVFQAALAAQKASGETEIIIEAHPPEIPHIRTFAAASPPKAPAPPPKPSTTPTRPRPAPSTGAPTLILD
;
A
#
# COMPACT_ATOMS: atom_id res chain seq x y z
N MET A 1 -15.65 47.66 -14.28
CA MET A 1 -16.59 48.41 -13.40
C MET A 1 -17.45 47.37 -12.72
N ALA A 2 -17.18 47.00 -11.46
CA ALA A 2 -17.68 47.65 -10.22
C ALA A 2 -19.19 47.38 -10.06
N ARG A 3 -19.75 46.82 -8.98
CA ARG A 3 -19.35 46.72 -7.56
C ARG A 3 -19.95 45.45 -6.92
N ARG A 4 -19.31 44.94 -5.86
CA ARG A 4 -19.88 43.97 -4.90
C ARG A 4 -21.12 44.55 -4.22
N PRO A 5 -22.18 43.77 -3.92
CA PRO A 5 -23.15 44.17 -2.92
C PRO A 5 -22.56 43.94 -1.53
N ARG A 6 -22.89 44.88 -0.66
CA ARG A 6 -22.36 45.13 0.69
C ARG A 6 -23.53 44.85 1.65
N ALA A 7 -23.21 44.31 2.83
CA ALA A 7 -24.07 44.09 4.00
C ALA A 7 -25.47 44.76 3.95
N GLU A 8 -26.50 43.92 3.88
CA GLU A 8 -27.91 44.29 4.11
C GLU A 8 -28.42 43.44 5.28
N GLU A 9 -28.12 43.87 6.50
CA GLU A 9 -28.81 43.36 7.71
C GLU A 9 -28.90 44.44 8.81
N GLU A 10 -28.05 45.47 8.79
CA GLU A 10 -28.09 46.55 9.80
C GLU A 10 -29.04 47.74 9.46
N ARG A 11 -29.81 47.71 8.36
CA ARG A 11 -30.64 48.86 7.92
C ARG A 11 -32.16 48.73 8.12
N SER A 12 -32.69 47.58 8.57
CA SER A 12 -34.14 47.43 8.77
C SER A 12 -34.60 47.85 10.17
N MET A 13 -33.75 47.73 11.19
CA MET A 13 -34.10 48.04 12.59
C MET A 13 -34.06 49.54 12.91
N ASP A 14 -33.14 50.29 12.29
CA ASP A 14 -33.02 51.74 12.50
C ASP A 14 -34.19 52.51 11.86
N SER A 15 -34.66 52.06 10.68
CA SER A 15 -35.87 52.58 10.03
C SER A 15 -37.16 52.27 10.79
N LEU A 16 -37.16 51.23 11.63
CA LEU A 16 -38.31 50.83 12.45
C LEU A 16 -38.29 51.55 13.81
N MET A 17 -37.10 51.78 14.40
CA MET A 17 -36.95 52.67 15.55
C MET A 17 -37.30 54.12 15.22
N ASP A 18 -36.94 54.63 14.03
CA ASP A 18 -37.27 56.00 13.62
C ASP A 18 -38.79 56.17 13.41
N ALA A 19 -39.48 55.13 12.93
CA ALA A 19 -40.94 55.11 12.82
C ALA A 19 -41.66 55.04 14.19
N LEU A 20 -41.14 54.25 15.14
CA LEU A 20 -41.73 54.14 16.48
C LEU A 20 -41.55 55.43 17.29
N THR A 21 -40.41 56.11 17.16
CA THR A 21 -40.14 57.33 17.93
C THR A 21 -41.00 58.50 17.46
N ASN A 22 -41.31 58.59 16.16
CA ASN A 22 -42.16 59.63 15.60
C ASN A 22 -43.66 59.45 15.98
N VAL A 23 -44.12 58.20 16.06
CA VAL A 23 -45.51 57.88 16.48
C VAL A 23 -45.71 58.11 17.98
N VAL A 24 -44.72 57.73 18.80
CA VAL A 24 -44.77 57.98 20.25
C VAL A 24 -44.69 59.49 20.54
N GLY A 25 -43.91 60.26 19.77
CA GLY A 25 -43.83 61.71 19.89
C GLY A 25 -45.14 62.45 19.61
N ILE A 26 -45.89 62.01 18.59
CA ILE A 26 -47.21 62.59 18.27
C ILE A 26 -48.26 62.27 19.35
N LEU A 27 -48.24 61.06 19.91
CA LEU A 27 -49.16 60.67 20.98
C LEU A 27 -48.92 61.46 22.28
N LEU A 28 -47.65 61.72 22.62
CA LEU A 28 -47.28 62.52 23.80
C LEU A 28 -47.73 63.99 23.66
N LEU A 29 -47.66 64.55 22.44
CA LEU A 29 -48.06 65.93 22.18
C LEU A 29 -49.59 66.11 22.25
N ILE A 30 -50.36 65.12 21.77
CA ILE A 30 -51.84 65.10 21.91
C ILE A 30 -52.26 64.98 23.38
N LEU A 31 -51.54 64.17 24.17
CA LEU A 31 -51.81 64.00 25.60
C LEU A 31 -51.57 65.30 26.40
N ILE A 32 -50.50 66.04 26.07
CA ILE A 32 -50.17 67.32 26.72
C ILE A 32 -51.20 68.41 26.33
N VAL A 33 -51.64 68.47 25.07
CA VAL A 33 -52.68 69.44 24.64
C VAL A 33 -54.05 69.12 25.26
N SER A 34 -54.37 67.83 25.49
CA SER A 34 -55.61 67.42 26.17
C SER A 34 -55.61 67.77 27.67
N SER A 35 -54.48 67.64 28.35
CA SER A 35 -54.37 67.95 29.78
C SER A 35 -54.41 69.45 30.11
N LEU A 36 -54.05 70.33 29.16
CA LEU A 36 -54.09 71.79 29.34
C LEU A 36 -55.50 72.41 29.23
N GLY A 37 -56.51 71.67 28.74
CA GLY A 37 -57.85 72.22 28.48
C GLY A 37 -58.88 72.09 29.61
N ILE A 38 -58.63 71.25 30.62
CA ILE A 38 -59.72 70.77 31.49
C ILE A 38 -59.98 71.69 32.71
N SER A 39 -58.97 72.44 33.17
CA SER A 39 -59.12 73.28 34.37
C SER A 39 -59.90 74.59 34.12
N ALA A 40 -59.94 75.07 32.87
CA ALA A 40 -60.65 76.32 32.53
C ALA A 40 -62.16 76.12 32.23
N ALA A 41 -62.58 74.92 31.81
CA ALA A 41 -63.97 74.66 31.42
C ALA A 41 -64.93 74.46 32.61
N VAL A 42 -64.45 73.91 33.73
CA VAL A 42 -65.32 73.58 34.88
C VAL A 42 -65.71 74.83 35.68
N LYS A 43 -64.88 75.87 35.73
CA LYS A 43 -65.18 77.11 36.48
C LYS A 43 -66.23 78.02 35.83
N LYS A 44 -66.50 77.90 34.52
CA LYS A 44 -67.53 78.73 33.85
C LYS A 44 -68.92 78.11 33.81
N VAL A 45 -69.03 76.78 33.95
CA VAL A 45 -70.33 76.09 33.91
C VAL A 45 -71.06 76.19 35.25
N VAL A 46 -70.34 76.41 36.36
CA VAL A 46 -70.94 76.50 37.70
C VAL A 46 -71.67 77.85 37.94
N GLU A 47 -71.43 78.88 37.13
CA GLU A 47 -71.92 80.25 37.45
C GLU A 47 -73.21 80.70 36.74
N ASN A 48 -73.85 79.92 35.86
CA ASN A 48 -75.16 80.30 35.31
C ASN A 48 -76.10 79.09 35.11
N LEU A 49 -76.70 78.65 36.21
CA LEU A 49 -77.79 77.67 36.26
C LEU A 49 -79.17 78.38 36.10
N PRO A 50 -79.95 78.13 35.04
CA PRO A 50 -81.35 78.54 34.93
C PRO A 50 -82.29 77.47 35.53
N GLN A 51 -83.49 77.91 35.96
CA GLN A 51 -84.49 77.06 36.62
C GLN A 51 -85.07 76.00 35.68
N VAL A 52 -84.94 74.74 36.11
CA VAL A 52 -85.14 73.53 35.29
C VAL A 52 -86.58 73.02 35.43
N THR A 53 -87.27 72.85 34.29
CA THR A 53 -88.64 72.32 34.19
C THR A 53 -88.70 70.80 34.37
N GLN A 54 -89.89 70.27 34.68
CA GLN A 54 -90.11 68.93 35.24
C GLN A 54 -89.60 67.75 34.39
N GLU A 55 -89.39 67.93 33.07
CA GLU A 55 -88.81 66.92 32.17
C GLU A 55 -87.27 66.84 32.23
N GLU A 56 -86.58 67.91 32.60
CA GLU A 56 -85.11 67.95 32.65
C GLU A 56 -84.55 67.42 33.98
N LEU A 57 -85.39 67.36 35.04
CA LEU A 57 -85.00 66.80 36.34
C LEU A 57 -84.83 65.26 36.29
N GLU A 58 -85.59 64.58 35.43
CA GLU A 58 -85.45 63.13 35.21
C GLU A 58 -84.21 62.83 34.35
N ALA A 59 -83.94 63.65 33.34
CA ALA A 59 -82.70 63.57 32.56
C ALA A 59 -81.45 63.79 33.44
N MET A 60 -81.50 64.71 34.41
CA MET A 60 -80.42 64.91 35.39
C MET A 60 -80.28 63.77 36.41
N ARG A 61 -81.36 63.03 36.73
CA ARG A 61 -81.26 61.84 37.58
C ARG A 61 -80.63 60.67 36.84
N VAL A 62 -81.02 60.45 35.58
CA VAL A 62 -80.42 59.40 34.74
C VAL A 62 -78.94 59.70 34.46
N SER A 63 -78.57 60.96 34.23
CA SER A 63 -77.16 61.34 34.04
C SER A 63 -76.34 61.25 35.34
N ARG A 64 -76.94 61.51 36.50
CA ARG A 64 -76.29 61.31 37.80
C ARG A 64 -76.11 59.83 38.15
N ASP A 65 -77.08 58.99 37.82
CA ASP A 65 -76.97 57.55 38.07
C ASP A 65 -76.02 56.86 37.05
N SER A 66 -75.92 57.37 35.82
CA SER A 66 -74.91 56.89 34.85
C SER A 66 -73.49 57.35 35.21
N THR A 67 -73.31 58.59 35.70
CA THR A 67 -72.01 59.06 36.17
C THR A 67 -71.55 58.34 37.43
N LEU A 68 -72.46 57.97 38.34
CA LEU A 68 -72.14 57.11 39.49
C LEU A 68 -71.76 55.68 39.07
N LYS A 69 -72.45 55.10 38.09
CA LYS A 69 -72.05 53.79 37.51
C LYS A 69 -70.69 53.85 36.84
N ASN A 70 -70.43 54.89 36.04
CA ASN A 70 -69.14 55.06 35.38
C ASN A 70 -68.01 55.30 36.39
N LEU A 71 -68.28 55.99 37.50
CA LEU A 71 -67.32 56.14 38.60
C LEU A 71 -67.05 54.81 39.31
N GLN A 72 -68.08 53.99 39.55
CA GLN A 72 -67.90 52.65 40.11
C GLN A 72 -67.15 51.71 39.15
N GLU A 73 -67.40 51.79 37.85
CA GLU A 73 -66.66 51.04 36.83
C GLU A 73 -65.21 51.54 36.72
N LEU A 74 -64.96 52.85 36.88
CA LEU A 74 -63.62 53.43 36.94
C LEU A 74 -62.86 53.00 38.21
N GLU A 75 -63.50 52.97 39.37
CA GLU A 75 -62.89 52.44 40.60
C GLU A 75 -62.64 50.93 40.49
N GLN A 76 -63.54 50.16 39.87
CA GLN A 76 -63.34 48.74 39.61
C GLN A 76 -62.22 48.49 38.61
N THR A 77 -62.12 49.27 37.53
CA THR A 77 -61.01 49.14 36.57
C THR A 77 -59.69 49.58 37.16
N HIS A 78 -59.64 50.64 37.99
CA HIS A 78 -58.45 51.07 38.70
C HIS A 78 -57.99 50.05 39.77
N THR A 79 -58.93 49.42 40.49
CA THR A 79 -58.59 48.37 41.46
C THR A 79 -58.20 47.05 40.78
N ASN A 80 -58.75 46.75 39.60
CA ASN A 80 -58.34 45.59 38.80
C ASN A 80 -56.97 45.79 38.15
N THR A 81 -56.63 46.99 37.67
CA THR A 81 -55.30 47.27 37.11
C THR A 81 -54.22 47.33 38.18
N LEU A 82 -54.51 47.82 39.39
CA LEU A 82 -53.58 47.73 40.52
C LEU A 82 -53.38 46.28 41.00
N LYS A 83 -54.39 45.42 40.88
CA LYS A 83 -54.28 43.97 41.17
C LYS A 83 -53.61 43.16 40.07
N SER A 84 -53.55 43.68 38.84
CA SER A 84 -52.92 43.03 37.69
C SER A 84 -51.50 43.53 37.38
N LEU A 85 -50.93 44.36 38.25
CA LEU A 85 -49.49 44.64 38.23
C LEU A 85 -48.77 43.40 38.74
N PRO A 86 -47.82 42.81 37.99
CA PRO A 86 -47.10 41.63 38.44
C PRO A 86 -46.35 41.92 39.74
N THR A 87 -46.48 41.02 40.72
CA THR A 87 -45.63 41.02 41.91
C THR A 87 -44.17 40.72 41.52
N GLU A 88 -43.17 41.15 42.31
CA GLU A 88 -41.73 40.90 41.98
C GLU A 88 -41.42 39.41 41.74
N GLU A 89 -42.14 38.50 42.38
CA GLU A 89 -42.04 37.05 42.14
C GLU A 89 -42.60 36.59 40.79
N ASP A 90 -43.64 37.23 40.26
CA ASP A 90 -44.24 36.84 38.97
C ASP A 90 -43.44 37.40 37.80
N ALA A 91 -42.81 38.57 37.98
CA ALA A 91 -41.81 39.08 37.04
C ALA A 91 -40.57 38.18 36.99
N ALA A 92 -40.12 37.65 38.14
CA ALA A 92 -39.02 36.69 38.19
C ALA A 92 -39.36 35.36 37.53
N LYS A 93 -40.60 34.86 37.67
CA LYS A 93 -41.07 33.66 36.96
C LYS A 93 -41.14 33.87 35.45
N LEU A 94 -41.64 35.02 35.00
CA LEU A 94 -41.67 35.36 33.57
C LEU A 94 -40.26 35.46 32.97
N ILE A 95 -39.28 35.97 33.73
CA ILE A 95 -37.87 35.99 33.30
C ILE A 95 -37.32 34.57 33.22
N ALA A 96 -37.61 33.72 34.21
CA ALA A 96 -37.19 32.32 34.19
C ALA A 96 -37.84 31.52 33.04
N GLU A 97 -39.13 31.74 32.77
CA GLU A 97 -39.82 31.14 31.63
C GLU A 97 -39.27 31.64 30.28
N LEU A 98 -38.85 32.90 30.20
CA LEU A 98 -38.18 33.43 29.00
C LEU A 98 -36.78 32.85 28.80
N GLU A 99 -35.99 32.70 29.87
CA GLU A 99 -34.68 32.02 29.82
C GLU A 99 -34.83 30.54 29.45
N GLU A 100 -35.83 29.84 29.99
CA GLU A 100 -36.15 28.46 29.61
C GLU A 100 -36.58 28.35 28.14
N PHE A 101 -37.37 29.32 27.65
CA PHE A 101 -37.78 29.37 26.25
C PHE A 101 -36.63 29.71 25.28
N GLU A 102 -35.63 30.48 25.72
CA GLU A 102 -34.41 30.74 24.96
C GLU A 102 -33.54 29.48 24.86
N ILE A 103 -33.38 28.74 25.97
CA ILE A 103 -32.66 27.45 26.01
C ILE A 103 -33.35 26.41 25.10
N ASP A 104 -34.68 26.29 25.17
CA ASP A 104 -35.45 25.37 24.33
C ASP A 104 -35.33 25.71 22.83
N ASN A 105 -35.24 27.01 22.48
CA ASN A 105 -35.02 27.44 21.11
C ASN A 105 -33.58 27.19 20.61
N GLU A 106 -32.56 27.36 21.47
CA GLU A 106 -31.19 26.94 21.13
C GLU A 106 -31.10 25.43 20.94
N GLU A 107 -31.75 24.64 21.81
CA GLU A 107 -31.74 23.17 21.69
C GLU A 107 -32.50 22.68 20.44
N LEU A 108 -33.55 23.41 20.03
CA LEU A 108 -34.24 23.19 18.74
C LEU A 108 -33.37 23.58 17.54
N ALA A 109 -32.61 24.67 17.63
CA ALA A 109 -31.68 25.08 16.59
C ALA A 109 -30.58 24.01 16.36
N ASP A 110 -30.00 23.48 17.44
CA ASP A 110 -29.01 22.39 17.38
C ASP A 110 -29.61 21.10 16.81
N LYS A 111 -30.86 20.76 17.16
CA LYS A 111 -31.59 19.62 16.56
C LYS A 111 -31.92 19.85 15.07
N THR A 112 -32.06 21.09 14.61
CA THR A 112 -32.28 21.39 13.19
C THR A 112 -31.01 21.35 12.33
N SER A 113 -29.83 21.57 12.90
CA SER A 113 -28.56 21.35 12.17
C SER A 113 -28.34 19.88 11.79
N ASP A 114 -28.83 18.94 12.59
CA ASP A 114 -28.73 17.51 12.28
C ASP A 114 -29.63 17.09 11.10
N ILE A 115 -30.79 17.73 10.91
CA ILE A 115 -31.77 17.35 9.86
C ILE A 115 -31.17 17.49 8.46
N ALA A 116 -30.36 18.53 8.23
CA ALA A 116 -29.69 18.74 6.94
C ALA A 116 -28.64 17.65 6.66
N GLU A 117 -27.90 17.21 7.67
CA GLU A 117 -26.95 16.10 7.54
C GLU A 117 -27.64 14.76 7.27
N TRP A 118 -28.78 14.51 7.93
CA TRP A 118 -29.59 13.31 7.70
C TRP A 118 -30.20 13.29 6.29
N GLN A 119 -30.68 14.43 5.78
CA GLN A 119 -31.19 14.53 4.41
C GLN A 119 -30.08 14.26 3.38
N ALA A 120 -28.88 14.83 3.58
CA ALA A 120 -27.74 14.57 2.70
C ALA A 120 -27.33 13.08 2.69
N LYS A 121 -27.37 12.40 3.85
CA LYS A 121 -27.12 10.95 3.94
C LYS A 121 -28.21 10.14 3.24
N VAL A 122 -29.47 10.50 3.38
CA VAL A 122 -30.59 9.83 2.70
C VAL A 122 -30.48 9.97 1.19
N ASP A 123 -30.13 11.16 0.69
CA ASP A 123 -29.92 11.40 -0.74
C ASP A 123 -28.73 10.61 -1.29
N GLN A 124 -27.64 10.52 -0.51
CA GLN A 124 -26.47 9.71 -0.84
C GLN A 124 -26.81 8.21 -0.91
N GLU A 125 -27.56 7.70 0.07
CA GLU A 125 -28.01 6.31 0.12
C GLU A 125 -29.02 5.99 -0.99
N LEU A 126 -29.90 6.92 -1.35
CA LEU A 126 -30.81 6.77 -2.50
C LEU A 126 -30.03 6.70 -3.82
N ALA A 127 -29.04 7.57 -4.02
CA ALA A 127 -28.17 7.52 -5.18
C ALA A 127 -27.41 6.18 -5.25
N ALA A 128 -26.82 5.74 -4.13
CA ALA A 128 -26.13 4.45 -4.02
C ALA A 128 -27.08 3.27 -4.29
N LYS A 129 -28.33 3.33 -3.82
CA LYS A 129 -29.34 2.31 -4.10
C LYS A 129 -29.69 2.25 -5.58
N THR A 130 -29.91 3.39 -6.24
CA THR A 130 -30.18 3.39 -7.69
C THR A 130 -29.03 2.84 -8.51
N GLU A 131 -27.77 3.13 -8.11
CA GLU A 131 -26.59 2.58 -8.75
C GLU A 131 -26.46 1.07 -8.51
N ASN A 132 -26.75 0.60 -7.31
CA ASN A 132 -26.72 -0.81 -6.96
C ASN A 132 -27.84 -1.59 -7.67
N ASP A 133 -29.06 -1.06 -7.73
CA ASP A 133 -30.19 -1.66 -8.46
C ASP A 133 -29.85 -1.81 -9.95
N ALA A 134 -29.20 -0.81 -10.55
CA ALA A 134 -28.71 -0.88 -11.93
C ALA A 134 -27.63 -1.97 -12.11
N LYS A 135 -26.70 -2.13 -11.16
CA LYS A 135 -25.68 -3.20 -11.19
C LYS A 135 -26.31 -4.58 -11.02
N VAL A 136 -27.33 -4.71 -10.18
CA VAL A 136 -28.07 -5.96 -9.97
C VAL A 136 -28.80 -6.37 -11.24
N GLU A 137 -29.50 -5.46 -11.92
CA GLU A 137 -30.16 -5.75 -13.20
C GLU A 137 -29.17 -6.21 -14.28
N VAL A 138 -27.99 -5.58 -14.37
CA VAL A 138 -26.92 -6.01 -15.29
C VAL A 138 -26.38 -7.38 -14.92
N ALA A 139 -26.17 -7.65 -13.63
CA ALA A 139 -25.71 -8.95 -13.15
C ALA A 139 -26.75 -10.05 -13.41
N ASP A 140 -28.03 -9.77 -13.20
CA ASP A 140 -29.14 -10.69 -13.44
C ASP A 140 -29.33 -10.98 -14.93
N ALA A 141 -29.21 -9.97 -15.80
CA ALA A 141 -29.19 -10.17 -17.23
C ALA A 141 -28.05 -11.11 -17.64
N ARG A 142 -26.84 -10.87 -17.12
CA ARG A 142 -25.67 -11.71 -17.40
C ARG A 142 -25.82 -13.13 -16.84
N ASN A 143 -26.43 -13.28 -15.67
CA ASN A 143 -26.74 -14.59 -15.10
C ASN A 143 -27.75 -15.35 -15.94
N ARG A 144 -28.78 -14.68 -16.49
CA ARG A 144 -29.75 -15.30 -17.41
C ARG A 144 -29.09 -15.70 -18.73
N GLU A 145 -28.21 -14.86 -19.27
CA GLU A 145 -27.41 -15.20 -20.47
C GLU A 145 -26.50 -16.41 -20.21
N LEU A 146 -25.79 -16.43 -19.09
CA LEU A 146 -24.94 -17.57 -18.70
C LEU A 146 -25.75 -18.84 -18.47
N ALA A 147 -26.93 -18.74 -17.87
CA ALA A 147 -27.84 -19.87 -17.69
C ALA A 147 -28.38 -20.40 -19.03
N ALA A 148 -28.69 -19.50 -19.98
CA ALA A 148 -29.09 -19.89 -21.33
C ALA A 148 -27.94 -20.57 -22.09
N LEU A 149 -26.72 -20.05 -21.98
CA LEU A 149 -25.52 -20.66 -22.56
C LEU A 149 -25.23 -22.04 -21.95
N LEU A 150 -25.35 -22.18 -20.63
CA LEU A 150 -25.22 -23.47 -19.93
C LEU A 150 -26.28 -24.47 -20.39
N ALA A 151 -27.53 -24.05 -20.58
CA ALA A 151 -28.60 -24.91 -21.08
C ALA A 151 -28.37 -25.38 -22.53
N THR A 152 -27.68 -24.58 -23.35
CA THR A 152 -27.27 -24.96 -24.71
C THR A 152 -25.93 -25.68 -24.78
N THR A 153 -25.19 -25.78 -23.67
CA THR A 153 -23.92 -26.50 -23.64
C THR A 153 -24.24 -27.99 -23.57
N PRO A 154 -23.91 -28.79 -24.60
CA PRO A 154 -24.12 -30.24 -24.53
C PRO A 154 -23.35 -30.79 -23.33
N GLU A 155 -23.96 -31.73 -22.60
CA GLU A 155 -23.27 -32.48 -21.55
C GLU A 155 -21.97 -33.03 -22.15
N ALA A 156 -20.83 -32.73 -21.52
CA ALA A 156 -19.57 -33.26 -21.97
C ALA A 156 -19.68 -34.78 -21.96
N GLU A 157 -19.69 -35.39 -23.14
CA GLU A 157 -19.56 -36.84 -23.26
C GLU A 157 -18.31 -37.22 -22.50
N ILE A 158 -18.49 -37.91 -21.38
CA ILE A 158 -17.39 -38.52 -20.64
C ILE A 158 -16.84 -39.56 -21.59
N LEU A 159 -15.83 -39.18 -22.38
CA LEU A 159 -15.09 -40.11 -23.22
C LEU A 159 -14.72 -41.27 -22.30
N GLN A 160 -15.20 -42.47 -22.64
CA GLN A 160 -14.92 -43.67 -21.86
C GLN A 160 -13.43 -43.71 -21.58
N ALA A 161 -13.06 -43.95 -20.31
CA ALA A 161 -11.67 -44.00 -19.89
C ALA A 161 -10.93 -45.00 -20.80
N LYS A 162 -10.11 -44.49 -21.71
CA LYS A 162 -9.27 -45.31 -22.58
C LYS A 162 -8.24 -45.96 -21.67
N GLU A 163 -8.43 -47.23 -21.32
CA GLU A 163 -7.43 -48.01 -20.61
C GLU A 163 -6.21 -48.16 -21.53
N VAL A 164 -5.17 -47.36 -21.26
CA VAL A 164 -3.90 -47.41 -21.97
C VAL A 164 -2.88 -48.13 -21.09
N LEU A 165 -2.32 -49.22 -21.61
CA LEU A 165 -1.20 -49.91 -20.98
C LEU A 165 0.07 -49.06 -21.11
N LEU A 166 0.48 -48.44 -20.00
CA LEU A 166 1.74 -47.70 -19.91
C LEU A 166 2.92 -48.69 -19.82
N PRO A 167 3.97 -48.55 -20.65
CA PRO A 167 5.19 -49.33 -20.49
C PRO A 167 5.78 -49.06 -19.10
N ASN A 168 6.16 -50.12 -18.37
CA ASN A 168 6.73 -49.99 -17.04
C ASN A 168 7.89 -48.98 -17.04
N PRO A 169 7.87 -47.97 -16.16
CA PRO A 169 8.92 -46.95 -16.14
C PRO A 169 10.25 -47.59 -15.76
N ARG A 170 11.31 -47.31 -16.54
CA ARG A 170 12.66 -47.68 -16.14
C ARG A 170 13.06 -46.79 -14.96
N ARG A 171 13.58 -47.38 -13.89
CA ARG A 171 14.07 -46.64 -12.72
C ARG A 171 15.29 -45.80 -13.11
N ALA A 172 15.23 -44.50 -12.83
CA ALA A 172 16.38 -43.60 -12.91
C ALA A 172 17.29 -43.76 -11.69
N ASP A 173 18.57 -43.44 -11.85
CA ASP A 173 19.52 -43.37 -10.74
C ASP A 173 19.25 -42.14 -9.87
N LYS A 174 19.60 -42.17 -8.57
CA LYS A 174 19.40 -41.05 -7.64
C LYS A 174 20.12 -39.77 -8.06
N GLU A 175 21.20 -39.90 -8.84
CA GLU A 175 21.98 -38.77 -9.39
C GLU A 175 21.57 -38.39 -10.82
N SER A 176 20.46 -38.93 -11.33
CA SER A 176 20.01 -38.63 -12.69
C SER A 176 19.48 -37.19 -12.81
N ARG A 177 19.92 -36.50 -13.86
CA ARG A 177 19.50 -35.15 -14.24
C ARG A 177 18.25 -35.26 -15.13
N ALA A 178 17.17 -34.61 -14.71
CA ALA A 178 15.93 -34.58 -15.45
C ALA A 178 16.00 -33.58 -16.61
N LEU A 179 15.81 -34.08 -17.82
CA LEU A 179 15.56 -33.30 -19.03
C LEU A 179 14.06 -33.23 -19.24
N TYR A 180 13.52 -32.02 -19.24
CA TYR A 180 12.08 -31.79 -19.25
C TYR A 180 11.52 -31.73 -20.67
N LEU A 181 10.35 -32.35 -20.82
CA LEU A 181 9.53 -32.29 -22.02
C LEU A 181 8.11 -31.91 -21.65
N VAL A 182 7.42 -31.22 -22.55
CA VAL A 182 6.01 -30.85 -22.37
C VAL A 182 5.20 -31.37 -23.54
N CYS A 183 4.10 -32.05 -23.27
CA CYS A 183 3.10 -32.44 -24.26
C CYS A 183 1.88 -31.52 -24.07
N LYS A 184 1.66 -30.60 -25.01
CA LYS A 184 0.56 -29.62 -24.98
C LYS A 184 0.16 -29.24 -26.42
N PHE A 185 -1.10 -28.90 -26.67
CA PHE A 185 -1.59 -28.55 -28.02
C PHE A 185 -1.38 -29.67 -29.06
N GLY A 186 -1.40 -30.93 -28.63
CA GLY A 186 -1.09 -32.09 -29.47
C GLY A 186 0.38 -32.18 -29.91
N LYS A 187 1.27 -31.31 -29.40
CA LYS A 187 2.68 -31.21 -29.78
C LYS A 187 3.63 -31.55 -28.64
N LEU A 188 4.84 -31.95 -29.00
CA LEU A 188 5.95 -32.23 -28.09
C LEU A 188 6.93 -31.06 -28.08
N TYR A 189 7.19 -30.51 -26.90
CA TYR A 189 8.17 -29.45 -26.66
C TYR A 189 9.34 -30.01 -25.85
N TYR A 190 10.56 -29.78 -26.31
CA TYR A 190 11.77 -30.13 -25.56
C TYR A 190 12.31 -28.88 -24.84
N ILE A 191 12.28 -28.93 -23.51
CA ILE A 191 12.86 -27.90 -22.66
C ILE A 191 14.31 -28.28 -22.35
N GLY A 192 14.56 -29.56 -22.08
CA GLY A 192 15.88 -30.02 -21.68
C GLY A 192 16.16 -29.60 -20.24
N ASP A 193 17.32 -29.03 -19.98
CA ASP A 193 17.73 -28.77 -18.61
C ASP A 193 17.32 -27.38 -18.08
N PRO A 194 16.64 -27.29 -16.91
CA PRO A 194 16.15 -26.02 -16.41
C PRO A 194 17.25 -25.11 -15.87
N TYR A 195 18.40 -25.66 -15.46
CA TYR A 195 19.55 -24.86 -15.05
C TYR A 195 20.12 -24.06 -16.21
N GLU A 196 20.20 -24.66 -17.40
CA GLU A 196 20.70 -23.98 -18.60
C GLU A 196 19.84 -22.76 -18.94
N HIS A 197 18.51 -22.88 -18.82
CA HIS A 197 17.61 -21.74 -18.98
C HIS A 197 17.81 -20.67 -17.91
N CYS A 198 17.90 -21.06 -16.63
CA CYS A 198 18.10 -20.10 -15.54
C CYS A 198 19.44 -19.36 -15.66
N LEU A 199 20.51 -20.05 -16.07
CA LEU A 199 21.83 -19.47 -16.31
C LEU A 199 21.82 -18.55 -17.53
N SER A 200 21.20 -18.97 -18.63
CA SER A 200 21.05 -18.12 -19.82
C SER A 200 20.29 -16.82 -19.50
N ILE A 201 19.21 -16.91 -18.72
CA ILE A 201 18.44 -15.71 -18.30
C ILE A 201 19.28 -14.82 -17.38
N ARG A 202 20.02 -15.40 -16.44
CA ARG A 202 20.96 -14.66 -15.59
C ARG A 202 21.94 -13.87 -16.45
N ASP A 203 22.59 -14.52 -17.41
CA ASP A 203 23.62 -13.90 -18.25
C ASP A 203 23.04 -12.75 -19.08
N VAL A 204 21.83 -12.91 -19.65
CA VAL A 204 21.13 -11.81 -20.34
C VAL A 204 20.85 -10.63 -19.39
N ILE A 205 20.41 -10.90 -18.16
CA ILE A 205 20.16 -9.83 -17.17
C ILE A 205 21.46 -9.11 -16.79
N GLU A 206 22.57 -9.84 -16.72
CA GLU A 206 23.90 -9.30 -16.42
C GLU A 206 24.44 -8.41 -17.54
N GLU A 207 24.35 -8.87 -18.78
CA GLU A 207 24.75 -8.13 -19.97
C GLU A 207 23.96 -6.82 -20.12
N ASN A 208 22.71 -6.80 -19.69
CA ASN A 208 21.82 -5.65 -19.76
C ASN A 208 21.69 -4.92 -18.40
N PHE A 209 22.74 -5.00 -17.56
CA PHE A 209 22.73 -4.45 -16.21
C PHE A 209 22.27 -2.99 -16.14
N SER A 210 22.80 -2.12 -17.01
CA SER A 210 22.53 -0.67 -16.99
C SER A 210 21.05 -0.34 -17.07
N ASP A 211 20.31 -1.08 -17.90
CA ASP A 211 18.89 -0.84 -18.12
C ASP A 211 18.04 -1.47 -17.02
N LEU A 212 18.46 -2.62 -16.49
CA LEU A 212 17.68 -3.45 -15.58
C LEU A 212 17.93 -3.18 -14.09
N ALA A 213 19.05 -2.54 -13.74
CA ALA A 213 19.38 -2.19 -12.37
C ALA A 213 18.32 -1.27 -11.75
N PHE A 214 18.11 -1.40 -10.43
CA PHE A 214 17.24 -0.48 -9.72
C PHE A 214 17.95 0.86 -9.50
N THR A 215 17.42 1.90 -10.13
CA THR A 215 17.94 3.27 -10.08
C THR A 215 16.97 4.26 -9.43
N GLY A 216 15.85 3.77 -8.92
CA GLY A 216 14.87 4.59 -8.22
C GLY A 216 15.39 5.11 -6.88
N LYS A 217 14.79 6.18 -6.38
CA LYS A 217 15.06 6.73 -5.04
C LYS A 217 14.11 6.08 -4.02
N ALA A 218 14.63 5.13 -3.24
CA ALA A 218 13.90 4.48 -2.17
C ALA A 218 14.88 4.03 -1.08
N ILE A 219 14.46 3.99 0.18
CA ILE A 219 15.33 3.48 1.25
C ILE A 219 15.36 1.95 1.14
N GLY A 220 16.54 1.34 1.23
CA GLY A 220 16.68 -0.11 1.19
C GLY A 220 18.10 -0.56 0.91
N SER A 221 18.31 -1.88 0.96
CA SER A 221 19.55 -2.49 0.50
C SER A 221 19.56 -2.44 -1.02
N TYR A 222 20.51 -1.70 -1.60
CA TYR A 222 20.73 -1.64 -3.06
C TYR A 222 21.69 -2.72 -3.55
N THR A 223 22.49 -3.30 -2.66
CA THR A 223 23.55 -4.24 -3.02
C THR A 223 23.48 -5.53 -2.21
N TYR A 224 24.06 -6.60 -2.72
CA TYR A 224 24.19 -7.87 -2.02
C TYR A 224 25.58 -8.48 -2.28
N PRO A 225 26.20 -9.12 -1.28
CA PRO A 225 27.56 -9.62 -1.40
C PRO A 225 27.63 -10.86 -2.29
N ILE A 226 28.73 -10.99 -3.03
CA ILE A 226 29.10 -12.23 -3.70
C ILE A 226 29.76 -13.16 -2.67
N LYS A 227 29.31 -14.41 -2.62
CA LYS A 227 29.87 -15.43 -1.71
C LYS A 227 31.08 -16.11 -2.36
N GLY A 228 32.20 -16.11 -1.65
CA GLY A 228 33.37 -16.91 -1.99
C GLY A 228 33.23 -18.36 -1.53
N THR A 229 34.29 -19.15 -1.68
CA THR A 229 34.31 -20.57 -1.34
C THR A 229 34.64 -20.86 0.13
N ARG A 230 35.24 -19.90 0.85
CA ARG A 230 35.61 -20.04 2.26
C ARG A 230 34.37 -20.01 3.15
N LYS A 231 34.38 -20.80 4.23
CA LYS A 231 33.31 -20.82 5.25
C LYS A 231 33.79 -20.19 6.55
N SER A 232 32.87 -19.55 7.27
CA SER A 232 33.04 -19.16 8.67
C SER A 232 32.97 -20.38 9.59
N ASP A 233 33.28 -20.18 10.87
CA ASP A 233 33.13 -21.19 11.92
C ASP A 233 31.68 -21.67 12.08
N SER A 234 30.71 -20.83 11.72
CA SER A 234 29.29 -21.17 11.68
C SER A 234 28.88 -21.97 10.43
N GLY A 235 29.82 -22.31 9.55
CA GLY A 235 29.60 -23.03 8.30
C GLY A 235 29.02 -22.19 7.16
N ALA A 236 28.88 -20.87 7.32
CA ALA A 236 28.33 -19.97 6.31
C ALA A 236 29.44 -19.51 5.35
N TYR A 237 29.15 -19.43 4.05
CA TYR A 237 30.13 -18.92 3.09
C TYR A 237 30.42 -17.44 3.32
N LEU A 238 31.70 -17.11 3.39
CA LEU A 238 32.20 -15.76 3.56
C LEU A 238 32.06 -14.98 2.25
N SER A 239 31.79 -13.69 2.37
CA SER A 239 31.75 -12.80 1.22
C SER A 239 33.15 -12.65 0.60
N LYS A 240 33.22 -12.51 -0.71
CA LYS A 240 34.46 -12.16 -1.41
C LYS A 240 34.83 -10.73 -1.06
N THR A 241 36.10 -10.51 -0.75
CA THR A 241 36.66 -9.19 -0.45
C THR A 241 37.78 -8.83 -1.43
N GLU A 242 37.95 -7.53 -1.63
CA GLU A 242 39.07 -6.93 -2.36
C GLU A 242 39.71 -5.81 -1.53
N ARG A 243 41.03 -5.72 -1.62
CA ARG A 243 41.79 -4.69 -0.92
C ARG A 243 41.84 -3.43 -1.78
N TYR A 244 41.40 -2.31 -1.24
CA TYR A 244 41.44 -1.02 -1.91
C TYR A 244 42.34 -0.07 -1.13
N ARG A 245 43.43 0.36 -1.78
CA ARG A 245 44.27 1.45 -1.30
C ARG A 245 43.97 2.72 -2.08
N LEU A 246 43.52 3.75 -1.37
CA LEU A 246 43.17 5.04 -1.94
C LEU A 246 44.44 5.77 -2.38
N THR A 247 44.53 6.10 -3.67
CA THR A 247 45.60 6.96 -4.18
C THR A 247 45.18 8.41 -4.17
N ARG A 248 46.13 9.35 -4.26
CA ARG A 248 45.83 10.78 -4.37
C ARG A 248 44.87 11.10 -5.53
N ARG A 249 45.10 10.49 -6.69
CA ARG A 249 44.26 10.67 -7.88
C ARG A 249 42.84 10.13 -7.67
N ASP A 250 42.71 9.01 -6.96
CA ASP A 250 41.41 8.44 -6.66
C ASP A 250 40.65 9.31 -5.66
N ARG A 251 41.34 9.89 -4.66
CA ARG A 251 40.73 10.85 -3.73
C ARG A 251 40.15 12.06 -4.47
N ASP A 252 40.86 12.62 -5.45
CA ASP A 252 40.36 13.74 -6.23
C ASP A 252 39.07 13.38 -6.99
N LYS A 253 38.97 12.15 -7.52
CA LYS A 253 37.75 11.63 -8.17
C LYS A 253 36.60 11.41 -7.18
N LEU A 254 36.91 11.15 -5.91
CA LEU A 254 35.93 10.90 -4.85
C LEU A 254 35.57 12.18 -4.06
N ALA A 255 36.00 13.37 -4.49
CA ALA A 255 35.73 14.63 -3.79
C ALA A 255 34.23 14.86 -3.53
N ALA A 256 33.37 14.51 -4.48
CA ALA A 256 31.92 14.62 -4.30
C ALA A 256 31.39 13.68 -3.20
N TRP A 257 31.96 12.48 -3.05
CA TRP A 257 31.59 11.55 -1.99
C TRP A 257 32.21 11.92 -0.64
N ASP A 258 33.39 12.56 -0.66
CA ASP A 258 34.04 13.07 0.54
C ASP A 258 33.32 14.29 1.13
N ALA A 259 32.57 15.03 0.30
CA ALA A 259 31.67 16.08 0.76
C ALA A 259 30.40 15.53 1.45
N LEU A 260 30.06 14.24 1.24
CA LEU A 260 28.89 13.63 1.86
C LEU A 260 29.21 13.25 3.31
N LYS A 261 28.45 13.82 4.25
CA LYS A 261 28.61 13.61 5.69
C LYS A 261 27.32 13.08 6.30
N PRO A 262 27.11 11.75 6.27
CA PRO A 262 26.03 11.13 7.00
C PRO A 262 26.30 11.32 8.49
N VAL A 263 25.26 11.62 9.25
CA VAL A 263 25.37 11.51 10.70
C VAL A 263 25.57 10.02 11.01
N TRP A 264 26.41 9.67 11.98
CA TRP A 264 26.66 8.26 12.33
C TRP A 264 26.27 8.07 13.78
N THR A 265 25.37 7.14 14.06
CA THR A 265 24.84 6.89 15.41
C THR A 265 25.03 5.44 15.81
N ASN A 266 25.24 5.22 17.10
CA ASN A 266 25.11 3.89 17.71
C ASN A 266 23.63 3.46 17.81
N SER A 267 23.35 2.27 18.33
CA SER A 267 21.99 1.76 18.52
C SER A 267 21.15 2.59 19.49
N GLU A 268 21.78 3.35 20.37
CA GLU A 268 21.12 4.23 21.34
C GLU A 268 20.79 5.62 20.75
N GLY A 269 21.26 5.89 19.53
CA GLY A 269 21.05 7.16 18.83
C GLY A 269 22.12 8.22 19.09
N VAL A 270 23.18 7.91 19.84
CA VAL A 270 24.29 8.84 20.13
C VAL A 270 25.13 9.02 18.87
N ALA A 271 25.27 10.28 18.43
CA ALA A 271 26.06 10.63 17.25
C ALA A 271 27.57 10.56 17.54
N GLY A 272 28.32 9.96 16.62
CA GLY A 272 29.78 9.97 16.61
C GLY A 272 30.35 11.26 16.00
N SER A 273 31.67 11.26 15.78
CA SER A 273 32.34 12.38 15.11
C SER A 273 31.83 12.56 13.67
N GLU A 274 31.80 13.82 13.22
CA GLU A 274 31.44 14.17 11.84
C GLU A 274 32.54 13.70 10.89
N ILE A 275 32.25 12.63 10.15
CA ILE A 275 33.15 12.01 9.18
C ILE A 275 32.42 11.74 7.88
N SER A 276 33.10 11.98 6.76
CA SER A 276 32.57 11.75 5.43
C SER A 276 32.38 10.26 5.13
N VAL A 277 31.65 9.95 4.06
CA VAL A 277 31.55 8.59 3.53
C VAL A 277 32.93 8.00 3.22
N VAL A 278 33.80 8.76 2.54
CA VAL A 278 35.13 8.30 2.14
C VAL A 278 36.00 8.05 3.37
N GLN A 279 36.01 8.99 4.33
CA GLN A 279 36.75 8.83 5.58
C GLN A 279 36.21 7.66 6.41
N ARG A 280 34.89 7.40 6.39
CA ARG A 280 34.28 6.25 7.06
C ARG A 280 34.71 4.92 6.46
N ILE A 281 34.92 4.86 5.14
CA ILE A 281 35.33 3.64 4.43
C ILE A 281 36.81 3.35 4.64
N PHE A 282 37.68 4.34 4.45
CA PHE A 282 39.14 4.14 4.39
C PHE A 282 39.89 4.45 5.70
N GLY A 283 39.25 5.17 6.63
CA GLY A 283 39.90 5.64 7.85
C GLY A 283 41.15 6.48 7.57
N SER A 284 42.04 6.57 8.55
CA SER A 284 43.29 7.34 8.46
C SER A 284 44.38 6.66 7.62
N GLN A 285 44.28 5.35 7.41
CA GLN A 285 45.29 4.56 6.69
C GLN A 285 45.09 4.59 5.17
N GLU A 286 43.99 5.19 4.69
CA GLU A 286 43.67 5.26 3.26
C GLU A 286 43.59 3.88 2.59
N GLU A 287 43.25 2.85 3.38
CA GLU A 287 43.18 1.47 2.94
C GLU A 287 41.98 0.79 3.58
N ALA A 288 41.25 0.01 2.78
CA ALA A 288 40.07 -0.72 3.22
C ALA A 288 39.99 -2.09 2.55
N GLU A 289 39.46 -3.07 3.29
CA GLU A 289 39.01 -4.34 2.73
C GLU A 289 37.52 -4.22 2.42
N LEU A 290 37.18 -4.25 1.13
CA LEU A 290 35.84 -4.00 0.63
C LEU A 290 35.17 -5.31 0.21
N THR A 291 33.90 -5.48 0.57
CA THR A 291 33.13 -6.64 0.13
C THR A 291 32.67 -6.46 -1.32
N VAL A 292 33.05 -7.40 -2.18
CA VAL A 292 32.59 -7.45 -3.57
C VAL A 292 31.09 -7.76 -3.56
N SER A 293 30.32 -6.82 -4.08
CA SER A 293 28.86 -6.85 -4.05
C SER A 293 28.30 -6.49 -5.41
N ARG A 294 27.08 -6.97 -5.68
CA ARG A 294 26.32 -6.66 -6.89
C ARG A 294 25.16 -5.74 -6.56
N PHE A 295 24.82 -4.86 -7.49
CA PHE A 295 23.60 -4.06 -7.38
C PHE A 295 22.36 -4.92 -7.66
N ARG A 296 21.29 -4.60 -6.94
CA ARG A 296 19.97 -5.22 -7.09
C ARG A 296 19.23 -4.65 -8.29
N TYR A 297 18.39 -5.48 -8.87
CA TYR A 297 17.67 -5.16 -10.09
C TYR A 297 16.24 -4.70 -9.81
N ASP A 298 15.64 -4.01 -10.76
CA ASP A 298 14.24 -3.63 -10.72
C ASP A 298 13.38 -4.74 -11.33
N LEU A 299 12.50 -5.34 -10.51
CA LEU A 299 11.61 -6.40 -10.96
C LEU A 299 10.72 -5.95 -12.12
N LYS A 300 10.21 -4.70 -12.09
CA LYS A 300 9.32 -4.19 -13.14
C LYS A 300 10.06 -4.08 -14.46
N LYS A 301 11.30 -3.59 -14.44
CA LYS A 301 12.13 -3.49 -15.64
C LYS A 301 12.48 -4.87 -16.19
N ILE A 302 12.83 -5.82 -15.33
CA ILE A 302 13.10 -7.21 -15.74
C ILE A 302 11.85 -7.85 -16.36
N THR A 303 10.70 -7.79 -15.68
CA THR A 303 9.46 -8.38 -16.21
C THR A 303 9.05 -7.73 -17.53
N ALA A 304 9.21 -6.42 -17.69
CA ALA A 304 8.97 -5.75 -18.96
C ALA A 304 9.95 -6.19 -20.06
N TYR A 305 11.24 -6.31 -19.74
CA TYR A 305 12.27 -6.72 -20.71
C TYR A 305 12.02 -8.13 -21.28
N PHE A 306 11.54 -9.07 -20.48
CA PHE A 306 11.21 -10.43 -20.92
C PHE A 306 9.76 -10.60 -21.38
N GLY A 307 8.85 -9.68 -21.04
CA GLY A 307 7.40 -9.80 -21.20
C GLY A 307 6.90 -9.97 -22.65
N ASP A 308 7.66 -9.53 -23.65
CA ASP A 308 7.30 -9.69 -25.06
C ASP A 308 7.66 -11.07 -25.63
N GLY A 309 8.32 -11.93 -24.84
CA GLY A 309 8.82 -13.23 -25.32
C GLY A 309 9.89 -13.11 -26.41
N LYS A 310 10.49 -11.92 -26.55
CA LYS A 310 11.63 -11.62 -27.42
C LYS A 310 12.85 -12.47 -27.05
N TYR A 311 13.02 -12.73 -25.76
CA TYR A 311 14.10 -13.52 -25.19
C TYR A 311 13.54 -14.87 -24.76
N GLY A 312 14.09 -15.93 -25.35
CA GLY A 312 13.68 -17.30 -25.07
C GLY A 312 13.88 -18.20 -26.29
N PRO A 313 13.87 -19.53 -26.10
CA PRO A 313 13.97 -20.48 -27.19
C PRO A 313 12.85 -20.30 -28.22
N ARG A 314 13.05 -20.88 -29.41
CA ARG A 314 12.07 -20.78 -30.50
C ARG A 314 10.68 -21.23 -30.06
N ASP A 315 10.61 -22.29 -29.26
CA ASP A 315 9.37 -23.02 -29.01
C ASP A 315 8.57 -22.51 -27.78
N PHE A 316 9.17 -21.67 -26.93
CA PHE A 316 8.51 -21.12 -25.73
C PHE A 316 8.99 -19.72 -25.34
N LYS A 317 8.19 -19.00 -24.56
CA LYS A 317 8.49 -17.67 -24.02
C LYS A 317 8.91 -17.77 -22.56
N TYR A 318 9.92 -17.00 -22.18
CA TYR A 318 10.28 -16.82 -20.78
C TYR A 318 9.36 -15.81 -20.10
N HIS A 319 8.94 -16.13 -18.89
CA HIS A 319 8.20 -15.24 -18.01
C HIS A 319 8.94 -15.10 -16.70
N ILE A 320 9.28 -13.88 -16.32
CA ILE A 320 9.98 -13.62 -15.06
C ILE A 320 9.00 -13.05 -14.06
N SER A 321 8.97 -13.67 -12.89
CA SER A 321 8.14 -13.25 -11.76
C SER A 321 8.92 -13.27 -10.46
N LYS A 322 8.37 -12.61 -9.43
CA LYS A 322 8.95 -12.64 -8.10
C LYS A 322 8.86 -14.07 -7.52
N SER A 323 9.94 -14.55 -6.94
CA SER A 323 9.92 -15.72 -6.06
C SER A 323 9.64 -15.26 -4.61
N GLY A 324 10.02 -16.06 -3.61
CA GLY A 324 10.10 -15.58 -2.23
C GLY A 324 11.08 -14.41 -2.06
N SER A 325 11.06 -13.76 -0.90
CA SER A 325 11.96 -12.66 -0.49
C SER A 325 12.39 -11.71 -1.63
N ASP A 326 13.66 -11.75 -2.01
CA ASP A 326 14.30 -10.91 -3.05
C ASP A 326 14.71 -11.68 -4.30
N ARG A 327 14.33 -12.96 -4.41
CA ARG A 327 14.66 -13.84 -5.53
C ARG A 327 13.61 -13.72 -6.63
N ILE A 328 13.98 -14.11 -7.84
CA ILE A 328 13.07 -14.18 -8.99
C ILE A 328 13.05 -15.59 -9.56
N LYS A 329 11.96 -15.95 -10.21
CA LYS A 329 11.78 -17.25 -10.85
C LYS A 329 11.37 -17.10 -12.32
N VAL A 330 11.71 -18.10 -13.11
CA VAL A 330 11.27 -18.24 -14.50
C VAL A 330 10.09 -19.20 -14.61
N GLY A 331 9.08 -18.79 -15.38
CA GLY A 331 8.04 -19.65 -15.92
C GLY A 331 8.18 -19.76 -17.44
N LEU A 332 7.84 -20.91 -18.01
CA LEU A 332 7.91 -21.16 -19.45
C LEU A 332 6.51 -21.27 -20.04
N GLU A 333 6.20 -20.45 -21.03
CA GLU A 333 4.93 -20.51 -21.77
C GLU A 333 5.17 -21.09 -23.17
N MET A 334 4.49 -22.19 -23.50
CA MET A 334 4.63 -22.83 -24.80
C MET A 334 3.99 -21.98 -25.91
N LYS A 335 4.72 -21.73 -26.99
CA LYS A 335 4.18 -21.01 -28.16
C LYS A 335 3.32 -21.95 -29.00
N ALA A 336 2.19 -21.47 -29.51
CA ALA A 336 1.29 -22.26 -30.37
C ALA A 336 1.98 -22.82 -31.62
N GLU A 337 2.85 -22.01 -32.24
CA GLU A 337 3.66 -22.41 -33.42
C GLU A 337 4.90 -23.24 -33.06
N GLY A 338 5.23 -23.36 -31.77
CA GLY A 338 6.38 -24.14 -31.31
C GLY A 338 6.07 -25.64 -31.18
N GLY A 339 7.10 -26.42 -30.90
CA GLY A 339 7.00 -27.86 -30.67
C GLY A 339 6.85 -28.67 -31.95
N TRP A 340 6.86 -30.00 -31.80
CA TRP A 340 6.76 -30.94 -32.92
C TRP A 340 5.46 -31.73 -32.87
N THR A 341 4.83 -31.93 -34.02
CA THR A 341 3.71 -32.86 -34.14
C THR A 341 4.18 -34.32 -34.00
N PRO A 342 3.28 -35.27 -33.71
CA PRO A 342 3.57 -36.70 -33.75
C PRO A 342 4.33 -37.16 -34.99
N GLU A 343 3.89 -36.76 -36.17
CA GLU A 343 4.52 -37.15 -37.43
C GLU A 343 5.96 -36.63 -37.53
N GLU A 344 6.19 -35.38 -37.12
CA GLU A 344 7.51 -34.73 -37.16
C GLU A 344 8.50 -35.35 -36.18
N PHE A 345 8.10 -35.56 -34.91
CA PHE A 345 9.04 -36.14 -33.94
C PHE A 345 9.21 -37.64 -34.09
N LEU A 346 8.29 -38.34 -34.77
CA LEU A 346 8.45 -39.77 -35.08
C LEU A 346 9.33 -40.00 -36.32
N ALA A 347 9.41 -39.03 -37.23
CA ALA A 347 10.23 -39.13 -38.43
C ALA A 347 11.70 -39.54 -38.14
N PRO A 348 12.33 -40.31 -39.05
CA PRO A 348 13.74 -40.69 -38.92
C PRO A 348 14.65 -39.45 -38.86
N ASN A 349 15.64 -39.47 -37.96
CA ASN A 349 16.59 -38.37 -37.73
C ASN A 349 15.97 -37.03 -37.28
N SER A 350 14.72 -37.06 -36.80
CA SER A 350 14.08 -35.89 -36.17
C SER A 350 14.89 -35.35 -34.98
N PRO A 351 14.74 -34.06 -34.63
CA PRO A 351 15.44 -33.48 -33.48
C PRO A 351 15.21 -34.27 -32.19
N PHE A 352 13.98 -34.75 -31.96
CA PHE A 352 13.66 -35.59 -30.81
C PHE A 352 14.43 -36.91 -30.79
N GLU A 353 14.63 -37.55 -31.95
CA GLU A 353 15.45 -38.76 -32.05
C GLU A 353 16.91 -38.48 -31.69
N GLN A 354 17.45 -37.32 -32.10
CA GLN A 354 18.81 -36.90 -31.75
C GLN A 354 18.95 -36.69 -30.24
N PHE A 355 17.96 -36.04 -29.59
CA PHE A 355 17.93 -35.92 -28.13
C PHE A 355 17.83 -37.28 -27.43
N CYS A 356 17.04 -38.22 -27.97
CA CYS A 356 16.99 -39.59 -27.43
C CYS A 356 18.35 -40.29 -27.52
N LYS A 357 19.07 -40.17 -28.65
CA LYS A 357 20.42 -40.72 -28.83
C LYS A 357 21.43 -40.10 -27.85
N GLN A 358 21.36 -38.78 -27.66
CA GLN A 358 22.21 -38.06 -26.72
C GLN A 358 21.93 -38.50 -25.28
N ALA A 359 20.66 -38.57 -24.88
CA ALA A 359 20.25 -39.02 -23.55
C ALA A 359 20.62 -40.49 -23.31
N ALA A 360 20.51 -41.36 -24.32
CA ALA A 360 20.91 -42.77 -24.21
C ALA A 360 22.43 -42.95 -23.99
N THR A 361 23.24 -42.00 -24.46
CA THR A 361 24.70 -42.01 -24.24
C THR A 361 25.04 -41.60 -22.80
N SER A 362 24.21 -40.75 -22.18
CA SER A 362 24.36 -40.30 -20.80
C SER A 362 23.60 -41.22 -19.83
N ARG A 363 24.32 -42.07 -19.10
CA ARG A 363 23.72 -42.99 -18.11
C ARG A 363 22.97 -42.30 -16.95
N ARG A 364 23.04 -40.97 -16.85
CA ARG A 364 22.43 -40.15 -15.79
C ARG A 364 21.37 -39.20 -16.33
N SER A 365 20.79 -39.49 -17.48
CA SER A 365 19.71 -38.67 -18.06
C SER A 365 18.36 -39.35 -17.88
N LEU A 366 17.37 -38.55 -17.45
CA LEU A 366 15.97 -38.95 -17.30
C LEU A 366 15.12 -38.00 -18.12
N PHE A 367 14.18 -38.50 -18.92
CA PHE A 367 13.15 -37.67 -19.53
C PHE A 367 11.97 -37.50 -18.58
N TYR A 368 11.62 -36.25 -18.25
CA TYR A 368 10.48 -35.96 -17.39
C TYR A 368 9.42 -35.20 -18.18
N PHE A 369 8.27 -35.85 -18.40
CA PHE A 369 7.18 -35.33 -19.23
C PHE A 369 6.13 -34.62 -18.37
N TYR A 370 5.83 -33.37 -18.69
CA TYR A 370 4.59 -32.74 -18.25
C TYR A 370 3.53 -32.90 -19.34
N VAL A 371 2.39 -33.48 -18.99
CA VAL A 371 1.37 -33.89 -19.96
C VAL A 371 0.08 -33.12 -19.73
N ALA A 372 -0.31 -32.30 -20.70
CA ALA A 372 -1.59 -31.62 -20.70
C ALA A 372 -2.73 -32.58 -21.06
N PRO A 373 -3.96 -32.35 -20.56
CA PRO A 373 -5.10 -33.24 -20.81
C PRO A 373 -5.41 -33.45 -22.30
N ASP A 374 -5.12 -32.46 -23.14
CA ASP A 374 -5.36 -32.47 -24.59
C ASP A 374 -4.31 -33.27 -25.38
N SER A 375 -3.21 -33.70 -24.75
CA SER A 375 -2.00 -34.18 -25.44
C SER A 375 -1.49 -35.52 -24.93
N PHE A 376 -2.37 -36.32 -24.32
CA PHE A 376 -1.98 -37.63 -23.76
C PHE A 376 -1.51 -38.62 -24.84
N GLU A 377 -2.14 -38.63 -26.01
CA GLU A 377 -1.74 -39.47 -27.14
C GLU A 377 -0.33 -39.10 -27.65
N THR A 378 -0.03 -37.80 -27.76
CA THR A 378 1.31 -37.28 -28.09
C THR A 378 2.36 -37.78 -27.10
N TYR A 379 2.04 -37.77 -25.80
CA TYR A 379 2.92 -38.30 -24.76
C TYR A 379 3.21 -39.79 -24.95
N LEU A 380 2.19 -40.62 -25.22
CA LEU A 380 2.37 -42.06 -25.41
C LEU A 380 3.33 -42.37 -26.56
N GLN A 381 3.18 -41.65 -27.68
CA GLN A 381 4.04 -41.82 -28.85
C GLN A 381 5.48 -41.34 -28.59
N ALA A 382 5.64 -40.19 -27.92
CA ALA A 382 6.96 -39.69 -27.52
C ALA A 382 7.64 -40.64 -26.52
N ARG A 383 6.89 -41.17 -25.56
CA ARG A 383 7.36 -42.16 -24.59
C ARG A 383 7.78 -43.45 -25.28
N ALA A 384 6.97 -43.99 -26.18
CA ALA A 384 7.29 -45.19 -26.95
C ALA A 384 8.58 -45.02 -27.76
N LYS A 385 8.76 -43.88 -28.43
CA LYS A 385 10.00 -43.58 -29.16
C LYS A 385 11.20 -43.45 -28.21
N SER A 386 11.09 -42.77 -27.07
CA SER A 386 12.18 -42.68 -26.09
C SER A 386 12.60 -44.05 -25.53
N GLU A 387 11.64 -44.97 -25.40
CA GLU A 387 11.86 -46.32 -24.87
C GLU A 387 12.66 -47.20 -25.84
N GLN A 388 12.54 -46.98 -27.16
CA GLN A 388 13.37 -47.65 -28.18
C GLN A 388 14.87 -47.34 -27.96
N PHE A 389 15.18 -46.14 -27.47
CA PHE A 389 16.54 -45.72 -27.10
C PHE A 389 16.91 -46.07 -25.65
N ARG A 390 16.02 -46.76 -24.93
CA ARG A 390 16.19 -47.17 -23.52
C ARG A 390 16.39 -45.99 -22.55
N VAL A 391 15.84 -44.82 -22.86
CA VAL A 391 15.91 -43.64 -21.98
C VAL A 391 14.90 -43.81 -20.83
N PRO A 392 15.32 -43.69 -19.55
CA PRO A 392 14.40 -43.65 -18.42
C PRO A 392 13.43 -42.48 -18.54
N ALA A 393 12.18 -42.67 -18.12
CA ALA A 393 11.18 -41.60 -18.16
C ALA A 393 10.28 -41.59 -16.92
N GLY A 394 9.93 -40.38 -16.49
CA GLY A 394 8.87 -40.08 -15.53
C GLY A 394 7.88 -39.10 -16.14
N TRP A 395 6.71 -38.93 -15.54
CA TRP A 395 5.73 -37.95 -16.01
C TRP A 395 4.88 -37.41 -14.87
N SER A 396 4.29 -36.25 -15.09
CA SER A 396 3.22 -35.70 -14.26
C SER A 396 2.21 -34.96 -15.12
N VAL A 397 1.01 -34.77 -14.57
CA VAL A 397 -0.01 -33.93 -15.19
C VAL A 397 0.48 -32.49 -15.25
N TRP A 398 0.19 -31.80 -16.35
CA TRP A 398 0.41 -30.37 -16.48
C TRP A 398 -0.60 -29.61 -15.62
N GLU A 399 -0.10 -28.86 -14.64
CA GLU A 399 -0.89 -28.04 -13.73
C GLU A 399 -0.59 -26.55 -13.98
N GLY A 400 -1.63 -25.74 -14.24
CA GLY A 400 -1.53 -24.29 -14.43
C GLY A 400 -1.29 -23.83 -15.87
N ASP A 401 -0.96 -22.56 -16.08
CA ASP A 401 -0.78 -21.97 -17.43
C ASP A 401 0.66 -22.03 -17.94
N LYS A 402 1.64 -22.08 -17.03
CA LYS A 402 3.08 -21.98 -17.30
C LYS A 402 3.83 -23.10 -16.59
N LEU A 403 4.95 -23.54 -17.18
CA LEU A 403 5.81 -24.52 -16.52
C LEU A 403 6.77 -23.84 -15.55
N GLU A 404 6.79 -24.33 -14.32
CA GLU A 404 7.84 -24.05 -13.33
C GLU A 404 8.68 -25.32 -13.12
N PRO A 405 9.89 -25.41 -13.68
CA PRO A 405 10.71 -26.61 -13.55
C PRO A 405 11.07 -26.88 -12.09
N ARG A 406 10.73 -28.06 -11.57
CA ARG A 406 11.09 -28.48 -10.21
C ARG A 406 12.41 -29.26 -10.24
N ALA A 407 13.54 -28.60 -9.99
CA ALA A 407 14.83 -29.28 -9.93
C ALA A 407 15.24 -29.63 -8.50
N THR A 408 16.02 -30.70 -8.33
CA THR A 408 16.74 -30.98 -7.07
C THR A 408 17.68 -29.81 -6.78
N PRO A 409 17.65 -29.18 -5.59
CA PRO A 409 18.51 -28.03 -5.31
C PRO A 409 19.99 -28.38 -5.43
N ALA A 410 20.75 -27.58 -6.17
CA ALA A 410 22.19 -27.73 -6.33
C ALA A 410 22.91 -26.43 -5.90
N ILE A 411 23.90 -26.57 -5.03
CA ILE A 411 24.88 -25.50 -4.82
C ILE A 411 26.05 -25.83 -5.74
N GLU A 412 26.32 -24.96 -6.70
CA GLU A 412 27.38 -25.12 -7.67
C GLU A 412 28.55 -24.19 -7.34
N VAL A 413 29.77 -24.69 -7.48
CA VAL A 413 30.98 -23.86 -7.45
C VAL A 413 31.34 -23.56 -8.90
N VAL A 414 31.34 -22.28 -9.27
CA VAL A 414 31.59 -21.86 -10.66
C VAL A 414 32.72 -20.85 -10.68
N ARG A 415 33.59 -20.96 -11.69
CA ARG A 415 34.55 -19.90 -12.02
C ARG A 415 33.80 -18.74 -12.66
N TYR A 416 33.84 -17.60 -12.00
CA TYR A 416 33.19 -16.39 -12.43
C TYR A 416 34.23 -15.31 -12.64
N ASP A 417 34.17 -14.67 -13.80
CA ASP A 417 35.02 -13.55 -14.14
C ASP A 417 34.49 -12.27 -13.49
N LEU A 418 35.21 -11.80 -12.46
CA LEU A 418 34.88 -10.57 -11.76
C LEU A 418 35.10 -9.32 -12.62
N GLY A 419 35.90 -9.42 -13.70
CA GLY A 419 36.08 -8.34 -14.67
C GLY A 419 34.81 -7.99 -15.45
N ARG A 420 33.77 -8.82 -15.38
CA ARG A 420 32.45 -8.53 -15.96
C ARG A 420 31.61 -7.55 -15.14
N LEU A 421 32.06 -7.15 -13.95
CA LEU A 421 31.36 -6.13 -13.17
C LEU A 421 31.47 -4.77 -13.90
N PRO A 422 30.35 -4.10 -14.22
CA PRO A 422 30.38 -2.87 -14.99
C PRO A 422 30.77 -1.69 -14.09
N GLU A 423 32.08 -1.45 -13.96
CA GLU A 423 32.71 -0.48 -13.05
C GLU A 423 32.12 0.93 -13.20
N GLU A 424 32.06 1.44 -14.44
CA GLU A 424 31.57 2.80 -14.71
C GLU A 424 30.10 2.95 -14.32
N GLU A 425 29.27 1.96 -14.63
CA GLU A 425 27.84 1.93 -14.30
C GLU A 425 27.64 1.87 -12.79
N TYR A 426 28.45 1.08 -12.09
CA TYR A 426 28.40 1.00 -10.62
C TYR A 426 28.73 2.35 -10.00
N MET A 427 29.74 3.06 -10.53
CA MET A 427 30.08 4.41 -10.09
C MET A 427 28.95 5.41 -10.37
N LYS A 428 28.30 5.33 -11.54
CA LYS A 428 27.14 6.17 -11.91
C LYS A 428 25.95 5.93 -10.95
N ILE A 429 25.63 4.67 -10.66
CA ILE A 429 24.53 4.31 -9.74
C ILE A 429 24.86 4.76 -8.31
N ALA A 430 26.06 4.49 -7.81
CA ALA A 430 26.45 4.93 -6.47
C ALA A 430 26.42 6.47 -6.34
N SER A 431 26.84 7.20 -7.36
CA SER A 431 26.84 8.67 -7.35
C SER A 431 25.43 9.27 -7.47
N SER A 432 24.46 8.54 -8.01
CA SER A 432 23.07 9.00 -8.12
C SER A 432 22.23 8.65 -6.88
N VAL A 433 22.39 7.43 -6.34
CA VAL A 433 21.62 6.92 -5.20
C VAL A 433 22.25 7.30 -3.86
N GLY A 434 23.58 7.29 -3.78
CA GLY A 434 24.33 7.54 -2.55
C GLY A 434 23.96 8.84 -1.87
N PRO A 435 24.02 10.01 -2.55
CA PRO A 435 23.63 11.30 -1.96
C PRO A 435 22.20 11.30 -1.40
N TYR A 436 21.25 10.66 -2.10
CA TYR A 436 19.87 10.52 -1.63
C TYR A 436 19.78 9.72 -0.33
N LEU A 437 20.50 8.59 -0.22
CA LEU A 437 20.52 7.80 1.01
C LEU A 437 21.17 8.57 2.18
N VAL A 438 22.18 9.39 1.90
CA VAL A 438 22.80 10.25 2.92
C VAL A 438 21.82 11.32 3.40
N GLU A 439 21.13 11.98 2.47
CA GLU A 439 20.12 12.99 2.77
C GLU A 439 18.98 12.41 3.62
N GLU A 440 18.37 11.31 3.18
CA GLU A 440 17.28 10.67 3.92
C GLU A 440 17.73 10.15 5.30
N ARG A 441 18.99 9.71 5.43
CA ARG A 441 19.53 9.30 6.73
C ARG A 441 19.72 10.48 7.68
N ASN A 442 20.12 11.63 7.16
CA ASN A 442 20.23 12.85 7.95
C ASN A 442 18.85 13.36 8.36
N LYS A 443 17.86 13.32 7.45
CA LYS A 443 16.46 13.63 7.78
C LYS A 443 15.88 12.70 8.85
N GLU A 444 16.04 11.39 8.71
CA GLU A 444 15.52 10.42 9.69
C GLU A 444 16.08 10.63 11.10
N HIS A 445 17.29 11.17 11.20
CA HIS A 445 17.88 11.53 12.49
C HIS A 445 17.42 12.91 12.99
N ASN A 446 17.49 13.94 12.15
CA ASN A 446 17.17 15.31 12.53
C ASN A 446 15.69 15.52 12.83
N GLU A 447 14.82 14.79 12.12
CA GLU A 447 13.37 14.87 12.23
C GLU A 447 12.78 13.69 13.04
N LEU A 448 13.60 12.96 13.80
CA LEU A 448 13.20 11.71 14.45
C LEU A 448 11.95 11.90 15.32
N GLU A 449 11.95 12.91 16.19
CA GLU A 449 10.84 13.18 17.11
C GLU A 449 9.54 13.46 16.36
N ALA A 450 9.58 14.32 15.34
CA ALA A 450 8.43 14.64 14.51
C ALA A 450 7.91 13.40 13.75
N ARG A 451 8.80 12.58 13.20
CA ARG A 451 8.43 11.37 12.47
C ARG A 451 7.93 10.23 13.36
N VAL A 452 8.35 10.20 14.64
CA VAL A 452 7.82 9.28 15.64
C VAL A 452 6.45 9.74 16.10
N ALA A 453 6.28 11.03 16.41
CA ALA A 453 5.00 11.62 16.78
C ALA A 453 3.93 11.39 15.69
N ALA A 454 4.29 11.57 14.42
CA ALA A 454 3.39 11.33 13.29
C ALA A 454 3.02 9.84 13.07
N ALA A 455 3.71 8.91 13.73
CA ALA A 455 3.43 7.47 13.63
C ALA A 455 2.65 6.93 14.83
N VAL A 456 2.31 7.78 15.81
CA VAL A 456 1.45 7.42 16.93
C VAL A 456 0.01 7.28 16.43
N PRO A 457 -0.67 6.14 16.69
CA PRO A 457 -2.08 5.96 16.29
C PRO A 457 -3.02 6.93 17.03
N ASP A 458 -3.99 7.49 16.31
CA ASP A 458 -5.01 8.41 16.88
C ASP A 458 -5.91 7.72 17.94
N GLU A 459 -6.10 6.41 17.81
CA GLU A 459 -6.90 5.57 18.73
C GLU A 459 -6.28 5.45 20.13
N LEU A 460 -4.97 5.67 20.25
CA LEU A 460 -4.28 5.64 21.52
C LEU A 460 -4.62 6.95 22.25
N THR A 461 -5.53 6.93 23.23
CA THR A 461 -5.98 8.13 23.94
C THR A 461 -5.28 8.34 25.28
N ASP A 462 -4.87 7.24 25.92
CA ASP A 462 -4.16 7.25 27.21
C ASP A 462 -2.75 7.85 27.09
N ALA A 463 -2.41 8.76 28.00
CA ALA A 463 -1.15 9.50 27.97
C ALA A 463 0.06 8.59 28.30
N ALA A 464 -0.09 7.68 29.25
CA ALA A 464 0.99 6.77 29.63
C ALA A 464 1.30 5.76 28.51
N ALA A 465 0.26 5.21 27.88
CA ALA A 465 0.39 4.34 26.73
C ALA A 465 1.03 5.06 25.53
N LYS A 466 0.70 6.34 25.29
CA LYS A 466 1.37 7.17 24.26
C LYS A 466 2.86 7.32 24.54
N GLU A 467 3.24 7.66 25.77
CA GLU A 467 4.64 7.84 26.14
C GLU A 467 5.43 6.53 26.01
N GLU A 468 4.85 5.40 26.43
CA GLU A 468 5.46 4.08 26.27
C GLU A 468 5.64 3.72 24.79
N PHE A 469 4.62 3.98 23.96
CA PHE A 469 4.67 3.76 22.51
C PHE A 469 5.78 4.60 21.85
N ILE A 470 5.83 5.90 22.14
CA ILE A 470 6.86 6.82 21.63
C ILE A 470 8.24 6.35 22.03
N THR A 471 8.43 5.98 23.30
CA THR A 471 9.71 5.49 23.83
C THR A 471 10.17 4.25 23.09
N LYS A 472 9.29 3.24 22.96
CA LYS A 472 9.60 1.99 22.25
C LYS A 472 9.89 2.22 20.77
N LEU A 473 9.04 2.97 20.08
CA LEU A 473 9.20 3.27 18.66
C LEU A 473 10.48 4.05 18.39
N THR A 474 10.84 5.00 19.25
CA THR A 474 12.09 5.75 19.17
C THR A 474 13.30 4.83 19.28
N ALA A 475 13.30 3.91 20.26
CA ALA A 475 14.36 2.93 20.43
C ALA A 475 14.49 2.01 19.20
N GLU A 476 13.37 1.52 18.68
CA GLU A 476 13.36 0.65 17.50
C GLU A 476 13.83 1.37 16.22
N ARG A 477 13.43 2.61 16.00
CA ARG A 477 13.90 3.40 14.85
C ARG A 477 15.39 3.71 14.94
N ARG A 478 15.91 4.04 16.13
CA ARG A 478 17.36 4.21 16.36
C ARG A 478 18.13 2.92 16.09
N ALA A 479 17.64 1.79 16.61
CA ALA A 479 18.22 0.48 16.35
C ALA A 479 18.19 0.11 14.86
N TRP A 480 17.09 0.40 14.16
CA TRP A 480 16.96 0.19 12.71
C TRP A 480 17.92 1.09 11.92
N GLY A 481 18.01 2.37 12.28
CA GLY A 481 18.94 3.32 11.67
C GLY A 481 20.39 2.83 11.78
N ALA A 482 20.79 2.39 12.97
CA ALA A 482 22.14 1.90 13.21
C ALA A 482 22.45 0.56 12.50
N SER A 483 21.52 -0.40 12.56
CA SER A 483 21.75 -1.78 12.10
C SER A 483 21.40 -2.04 10.63
N ARG A 484 20.58 -1.20 10.01
CA ARG A 484 20.10 -1.38 8.62
C ARG A 484 20.41 -0.17 7.76
N PHE A 485 19.91 1.01 8.12
CA PHE A 485 19.96 2.17 7.23
C PHE A 485 21.39 2.65 6.99
N GLN A 486 22.19 2.80 8.06
CA GLN A 486 23.60 3.20 7.93
C GLN A 486 24.43 2.23 7.05
N PRO A 487 24.33 0.89 7.23
CA PRO A 487 24.93 -0.05 6.30
C PRO A 487 24.45 0.12 4.85
N TYR A 488 23.16 0.38 4.61
CA TYR A 488 22.66 0.60 3.24
C TYR A 488 23.31 1.82 2.58
N THR A 489 23.44 2.92 3.32
CA THR A 489 24.10 4.14 2.85
C THR A 489 25.56 3.88 2.48
N LEU A 490 26.31 3.08 3.25
CA LEU A 490 27.71 2.76 2.93
C LEU A 490 27.86 1.75 1.80
N ALA A 491 26.98 0.75 1.74
CA ALA A 491 27.14 -0.41 0.87
C ALA A 491 27.12 -0.06 -0.63
N VAL A 492 26.43 1.01 -1.04
CA VAL A 492 26.43 1.47 -2.44
C VAL A 492 27.80 1.98 -2.89
N PHE A 493 28.49 2.73 -2.03
CA PHE A 493 29.81 3.28 -2.32
C PHE A 493 30.87 2.17 -2.26
N GLN A 494 30.80 1.30 -1.24
CA GLN A 494 31.71 0.16 -1.11
C GLN A 494 31.62 -0.79 -2.31
N ALA A 495 30.40 -1.08 -2.79
CA ALA A 495 30.20 -1.93 -3.96
C ALA A 495 30.84 -1.35 -5.22
N ALA A 496 30.66 -0.03 -5.46
CA ALA A 496 31.25 0.63 -6.61
C ALA A 496 32.78 0.68 -6.56
N LEU A 497 33.36 0.94 -5.39
CA LEU A 497 34.82 0.91 -5.20
C LEU A 497 35.40 -0.50 -5.33
N ALA A 498 34.72 -1.51 -4.77
CA ALA A 498 35.14 -2.90 -4.88
C ALA A 498 35.17 -3.36 -6.35
N ALA A 499 34.18 -2.95 -7.16
CA ALA A 499 34.13 -3.28 -8.58
C ALA A 499 35.37 -2.79 -9.36
N GLN A 500 35.98 -1.66 -8.99
CA GLN A 500 37.21 -1.15 -9.63
C GLN A 500 38.44 -2.03 -9.39
N LYS A 501 38.42 -2.85 -8.33
CA LYS A 501 39.54 -3.75 -7.96
C LYS A 501 39.24 -5.19 -8.30
N ALA A 502 37.97 -5.54 -8.41
CA ALA A 502 37.51 -6.87 -8.79
C ALA A 502 37.97 -7.18 -10.22
N SER A 503 38.86 -8.17 -10.36
CA SER A 503 39.40 -8.56 -11.66
C SER A 503 39.76 -10.05 -11.67
N GLY A 504 39.73 -10.63 -12.87
CA GLY A 504 40.11 -12.02 -13.10
C GLY A 504 39.03 -13.05 -12.74
N GLU A 505 39.30 -14.28 -13.16
CA GLU A 505 38.46 -15.44 -12.84
C GLU A 505 38.67 -15.88 -11.39
N THR A 506 37.56 -16.02 -10.66
CA THR A 506 37.58 -16.49 -9.27
C THR A 506 36.50 -17.54 -9.06
N GLU A 507 36.74 -18.48 -8.15
CA GLU A 507 35.72 -19.44 -7.77
C GLU A 507 34.74 -18.81 -6.79
N ILE A 508 33.46 -18.83 -7.16
CA ILE A 508 32.37 -18.32 -6.34
C ILE A 508 31.28 -19.38 -6.18
N ILE A 509 30.48 -19.22 -5.12
CA ILE A 509 29.36 -20.13 -4.86
C ILE A 509 28.10 -19.59 -5.52
N ILE A 510 27.50 -20.42 -6.38
CA ILE A 510 26.22 -20.15 -7.03
C ILE A 510 25.17 -21.12 -6.47
N GLU A 511 24.25 -20.56 -5.70
CA GLU A 511 23.07 -21.28 -5.24
C GLU A 511 22.07 -21.39 -6.39
N ALA A 512 22.04 -22.53 -7.08
CA ALA A 512 21.16 -22.78 -8.22
C ALA A 512 19.95 -23.61 -7.79
N HIS A 513 18.78 -22.97 -7.79
CA HIS A 513 17.54 -23.57 -7.31
C HIS A 513 16.41 -23.35 -8.32
N PRO A 514 16.47 -23.93 -9.55
CA PRO A 514 15.38 -23.79 -10.51
C PRO A 514 14.02 -24.10 -9.86
N PRO A 515 12.99 -23.28 -10.11
CA PRO A 515 12.90 -22.26 -11.16
C PRO A 515 13.52 -20.89 -10.79
N GLU A 516 14.17 -20.75 -9.64
CA GLU A 516 14.82 -19.50 -9.25
C GLU A 516 16.04 -19.18 -10.12
N ILE A 517 16.11 -17.95 -10.61
CA ILE A 517 17.26 -17.49 -11.39
C ILE A 517 18.41 -17.22 -10.42
N PRO A 518 19.55 -17.92 -10.57
CA PRO A 518 20.66 -17.81 -9.64
C PRO A 518 21.28 -16.41 -9.70
N HIS A 519 21.80 -15.95 -8.56
CA HIS A 519 22.59 -14.71 -8.44
C HIS A 519 21.91 -13.40 -8.86
N ILE A 520 20.66 -13.42 -9.31
CA ILE A 520 19.86 -12.22 -9.53
C ILE A 520 19.01 -11.96 -8.27
N ARG A 521 19.08 -10.73 -7.77
CA ARG A 521 18.30 -10.26 -6.62
C ARG A 521 17.60 -8.96 -6.96
N THR A 522 16.34 -8.86 -6.58
CA THR A 522 15.54 -7.66 -6.80
C THR A 522 15.64 -6.70 -5.63
N PHE A 523 15.47 -5.42 -5.92
CA PHE A 523 15.36 -4.39 -4.90
C PHE A 523 14.00 -4.49 -4.20
N ALA A 524 14.03 -4.35 -2.88
CA ALA A 524 12.84 -4.20 -2.07
C ALA A 524 13.01 -2.98 -1.17
N ALA A 525 12.06 -2.05 -1.26
CA ALA A 525 12.06 -0.88 -0.39
C ALA A 525 11.93 -1.34 1.07
N ALA A 526 12.75 -0.74 1.92
CA ALA A 526 12.67 -0.83 3.36
C ALA A 526 12.08 0.46 3.91
N SER A 527 11.34 0.36 5.01
CA SER A 527 10.84 1.53 5.72
C SER A 527 11.26 1.45 7.19
N PRO A 528 11.43 2.60 7.85
CA PRO A 528 11.58 2.63 9.31
C PRO A 528 10.39 1.93 9.99
N PRO A 529 10.59 1.32 11.16
CA PRO A 529 9.50 0.83 12.00
C PRO A 529 8.43 1.91 12.19
N LYS A 530 7.16 1.56 11.94
CA LYS A 530 6.01 2.46 12.13
C LYS A 530 5.26 2.21 13.44
N ALA A 531 5.39 1.00 13.99
CA ALA A 531 4.82 0.60 15.26
C ALA A 531 5.85 -0.28 15.98
N PRO A 532 5.88 -0.24 17.32
CA PRO A 532 6.78 -1.06 18.11
C PRO A 532 6.46 -2.55 17.92
N ALA A 533 7.49 -3.36 17.83
CA ALA A 533 7.37 -4.80 17.74
C ALA A 533 6.73 -5.34 19.04
N PRO A 534 5.78 -6.30 18.94
CA PRO A 534 5.24 -6.94 20.12
C PRO A 534 6.36 -7.63 20.90
N PRO A 535 6.26 -7.69 22.25
CA PRO A 535 7.24 -8.39 23.05
C PRO A 535 7.39 -9.84 22.54
N PRO A 536 8.62 -10.39 22.50
CA PRO A 536 8.82 -11.75 22.07
C PRO A 536 7.95 -12.67 22.93
N LYS A 537 7.08 -13.45 22.30
CA LYS A 537 6.23 -14.40 23.02
C LYS A 537 7.15 -15.28 23.88
N PRO A 538 6.87 -15.47 25.18
CA PRO A 538 7.63 -16.42 25.98
C PRO A 538 7.60 -17.76 25.26
N SER A 539 8.79 -18.33 25.01
CA SER A 539 8.95 -19.58 24.28
C SER A 539 8.28 -20.72 25.04
N THR A 540 7.00 -20.97 24.77
CA THR A 540 6.27 -22.15 25.27
C THR A 540 6.62 -23.42 24.51
N THR A 541 7.44 -23.33 23.47
CA THR A 541 7.96 -24.49 22.76
C THR A 541 9.25 -24.92 23.44
N PRO A 542 9.31 -26.11 24.09
CA PRO A 542 10.60 -26.70 24.43
C PRO A 542 11.42 -26.77 23.15
N THR A 543 12.68 -26.34 23.21
CA THR A 543 13.65 -26.46 22.12
C THR A 543 13.64 -27.90 21.66
N ARG A 544 12.91 -28.18 20.57
CA ARG A 544 12.85 -29.51 19.99
C ARG A 544 14.29 -29.84 19.63
N PRO A 545 14.89 -30.92 20.17
CA PRO A 545 16.23 -31.30 19.80
C PRO A 545 16.29 -31.34 18.28
N ARG A 546 17.30 -30.66 17.72
CA ARG A 546 17.53 -30.57 16.29
C ARG A 546 17.36 -31.99 15.74
N PRO A 547 16.41 -32.25 14.82
CA PRO A 547 16.24 -33.59 14.30
C PRO A 547 17.61 -34.02 13.76
N ALA A 548 18.02 -35.23 14.14
CA ALA A 548 19.19 -35.87 13.53
C ALA A 548 19.07 -35.69 12.00
N PRO A 549 20.18 -35.39 11.29
CA PRO A 549 20.12 -35.13 9.86
C PRO A 549 19.30 -36.23 9.20
N SER A 550 18.14 -35.86 8.64
CA SER A 550 17.29 -36.84 7.98
C SER A 550 18.07 -37.34 6.77
N THR A 551 18.63 -38.54 6.90
CA THR A 551 19.06 -39.36 5.77
C THR A 551 17.82 -39.67 4.96
N GLY A 552 17.51 -38.77 4.02
CA GLY A 552 16.27 -38.82 3.25
C GLY A 552 15.96 -37.44 2.71
N ALA A 553 16.64 -37.06 1.62
CA ALA A 553 16.08 -36.09 0.70
C ALA A 553 14.64 -36.53 0.34
N PRO A 554 13.71 -35.60 0.05
CA PRO A 554 12.45 -35.96 -0.56
C PRO A 554 12.77 -36.64 -1.89
N THR A 555 12.76 -37.97 -1.89
CA THR A 555 12.61 -38.75 -3.11
C THR A 555 11.33 -38.26 -3.75
N LEU A 556 11.41 -37.84 -5.00
CA LEU A 556 10.26 -37.87 -5.91
C LEU A 556 9.69 -39.29 -5.80
N ILE A 557 8.61 -39.41 -5.03
CA ILE A 557 7.77 -40.59 -5.05
C ILE A 557 6.98 -40.43 -6.35
N LEU A 558 7.55 -41.02 -7.41
CA LEU A 558 6.75 -41.45 -8.55
C LEU A 558 6.05 -42.72 -8.08
N ASP A 559 4.90 -42.54 -7.42
CA ASP A 559 3.88 -43.58 -7.35
C ASP A 559 3.03 -43.53 -8.63
#